data_AF-A0A1V2ATR7-F1
#
_entry.id   AF-A0A1V2ATR7-F1
#
_cell.length_a   1.000
_cell.length_b   1.000
_cell.length_c   1.000
_cell.angle_alpha   90.00
_cell.angle_beta   90.00
_cell.angle_gamma   90.00
#
_symmetry.space_group_name_H-M   'P 1'
#
loop_
_entity.id
_entity.type
_entity.pdbx_description
1 polymer ?
#
loop_
_entity_poly.entity_id
_entity_poly.type
_entity_poly.pdbx_seq_one_letter_code
_entity_poly.pdbx_strand_id
1 'polypeptide(L)'
;DLDREPFNAYTKDKIEQDKVAAVEVLLNGCYAQLKGWSDVMHRVGEYPGDNIMIRGTSTDSFYSFISYQHIPNNDRLSVFWNNSYKIVSQSSDLIKMISEGESPAVNQQLGEAYYLRGMIYFYLCRTYGRPYAQAPETNLGVPIVNGLPPDLNNLRLPDRSTV
;
A
#
# COMPACT_ATOMS: atom_id res chain seq x y z
N ASP A 1 -33.95 -3.88 -21.57
CA ASP A 1 -32.92 -4.58 -20.79
C ASP A 1 -31.62 -4.71 -21.55
N LEU A 2 -30.69 -3.80 -21.25
CA LEU A 2 -29.30 -3.83 -21.72
C LEU A 2 -28.30 -3.69 -20.56
N ASP A 3 -28.77 -3.77 -19.31
CA ASP A 3 -27.88 -3.78 -18.16
C ASP A 3 -27.17 -5.13 -18.09
N ARG A 4 -25.86 -5.09 -18.34
CA ARG A 4 -24.96 -6.23 -18.22
C ARG A 4 -23.89 -5.88 -17.20
N GLU A 5 -23.96 -6.54 -16.06
CA GLU A 5 -22.93 -6.43 -15.04
C GLU A 5 -21.62 -7.10 -15.49
N PRO A 6 -20.46 -6.55 -15.09
CA PRO A 6 -19.18 -7.18 -15.36
C PRO A 6 -19.09 -8.55 -14.67
N PHE A 7 -18.71 -9.57 -15.44
CA PHE A 7 -18.60 -10.95 -14.95
C PHE A 7 -17.39 -11.18 -14.04
N ASN A 8 -16.36 -10.35 -14.17
CA ASN A 8 -15.07 -10.50 -13.49
C ASN A 8 -14.82 -9.42 -12.42
N ALA A 9 -15.83 -8.63 -12.06
CA ALA A 9 -15.73 -7.59 -11.04
C ALA A 9 -16.84 -7.74 -10.01
N TYR A 10 -16.51 -7.43 -8.76
CA TYR A 10 -17.49 -7.30 -7.69
C TYR A 10 -18.04 -5.87 -7.71
N THR A 11 -19.35 -5.75 -7.90
CA THR A 11 -20.06 -4.49 -7.68
C THR A 11 -20.28 -4.27 -6.19
N LYS A 12 -20.52 -3.01 -5.79
CA LYS A 12 -20.82 -2.66 -4.41
C LYS A 12 -21.98 -3.50 -3.86
N ASP A 13 -23.05 -3.66 -4.64
CA ASP A 13 -24.23 -4.43 -4.24
C ASP A 13 -23.92 -5.91 -3.98
N LYS A 14 -23.04 -6.53 -4.78
CA LYS A 14 -22.57 -7.91 -4.56
C LYS A 14 -21.73 -8.04 -3.30
N ILE A 15 -20.90 -7.03 -3.00
CA ILE A 15 -20.08 -6.99 -1.78
C ILE A 15 -20.98 -6.88 -0.53
N GLU A 16 -22.04 -6.09 -0.60
CA GLU A 16 -22.96 -5.87 0.53
C GLU A 16 -23.89 -7.07 0.77
N GLN A 17 -24.21 -7.87 -0.26
CA GLN A 17 -25.06 -9.06 -0.14
C GLN A 17 -24.39 -10.22 0.61
N ASP A 18 -23.12 -10.50 0.33
CA ASP A 18 -22.34 -11.53 1.04
C ASP A 18 -20.99 -10.96 1.47
N LYS A 19 -21.02 -10.30 2.63
CA LYS A 19 -19.84 -9.65 3.20
C LYS A 19 -18.72 -10.64 3.46
N VAL A 20 -19.02 -11.84 3.95
CA VAL A 20 -17.97 -12.81 4.33
C VAL A 20 -17.23 -13.33 3.09
N ALA A 21 -17.95 -13.71 2.04
CA ALA A 21 -17.31 -14.10 0.78
C ALA A 21 -16.56 -12.92 0.13
N ALA A 22 -17.10 -11.71 0.20
CA ALA A 22 -16.47 -10.53 -0.35
C ALA A 22 -15.16 -10.17 0.38
N VAL A 23 -15.10 -10.34 1.71
CA VAL A 23 -13.90 -10.07 2.52
C VAL A 23 -12.73 -10.91 2.05
N GLU A 24 -12.93 -12.20 1.85
CA GLU A 24 -11.87 -13.10 1.39
C GLU A 24 -11.33 -12.68 0.02
N VAL A 25 -12.23 -12.35 -0.92
CA VAL A 25 -11.85 -11.90 -2.27
C VAL A 25 -11.07 -10.58 -2.22
N LEU A 26 -11.54 -9.60 -1.44
CA LEU A 26 -10.90 -8.30 -1.31
C LEU A 26 -9.54 -8.39 -0.61
N LEU A 27 -9.42 -9.25 0.40
CA LEU A 27 -8.16 -9.51 1.09
C LEU A 27 -7.15 -10.21 0.16
N ASN A 28 -7.60 -11.17 -0.65
CA ASN A 28 -6.79 -11.76 -1.73
C ASN A 28 -6.32 -10.69 -2.74
N GLY A 29 -7.15 -9.68 -3.02
CA GLY A 29 -6.77 -8.50 -3.80
C GLY A 29 -5.59 -7.74 -3.19
N CYS A 30 -5.58 -7.54 -1.87
CA CYS A 30 -4.46 -6.93 -1.16
C CYS A 30 -3.18 -7.76 -1.31
N TYR A 31 -3.27 -9.07 -1.11
CA TYR A 31 -2.13 -9.98 -1.28
C TYR A 31 -1.61 -10.01 -2.72
N ALA A 32 -2.48 -9.90 -3.72
CA ALA A 32 -2.07 -9.81 -5.12
C ALA A 32 -1.22 -8.56 -5.40
N GLN A 33 -1.56 -7.41 -4.80
CA GLN A 33 -0.75 -6.18 -4.92
C GLN A 33 0.64 -6.32 -4.29
N LEU A 34 0.78 -7.14 -3.24
CA LEU A 34 2.06 -7.37 -2.58
C LEU A 34 3.11 -8.00 -3.51
N LYS A 35 2.70 -8.80 -4.50
CA LYS A 35 3.62 -9.51 -5.40
C LYS A 35 4.59 -8.58 -6.13
N GLY A 36 4.10 -7.46 -6.65
CA GLY A 36 4.94 -6.45 -7.32
C GLY A 36 5.58 -5.48 -6.34
N TRP A 37 4.94 -5.27 -5.19
CA TRP A 37 5.43 -4.38 -4.14
C TRP A 37 6.67 -4.93 -3.42
N SER A 38 6.71 -6.25 -3.15
CA SER A 38 7.75 -6.86 -2.32
C SER A 38 9.15 -6.81 -2.92
N ASP A 39 9.28 -6.95 -4.25
CA ASP A 39 10.58 -6.86 -4.94
C ASP A 39 11.17 -5.45 -4.79
N VAL A 40 10.34 -4.42 -4.99
CA VAL A 40 10.79 -3.04 -4.81
C VAL A 40 11.07 -2.72 -3.35
N MET A 41 10.20 -3.16 -2.43
CA MET A 41 10.38 -2.98 -0.98
C MET A 41 11.73 -3.52 -0.52
N HIS A 42 12.08 -4.74 -0.93
CA HIS A 42 13.33 -5.36 -0.53
C HIS A 42 14.54 -4.58 -1.08
N ARG A 43 14.50 -4.19 -2.35
CA ARG A 43 15.62 -3.50 -3.00
C ARG A 43 15.80 -2.06 -2.51
N VAL A 44 14.71 -1.33 -2.25
CA VAL A 44 14.82 0.05 -1.71
C VAL A 44 15.38 0.07 -0.28
N GLY A 45 15.23 -1.03 0.46
CA GLY A 45 15.82 -1.19 1.79
C GLY A 45 17.28 -1.67 1.77
N GLU A 46 17.65 -2.53 0.83
CA GLU A 46 18.98 -3.17 0.79
C GLU A 46 19.98 -2.42 -0.10
N TYR A 47 19.55 -1.89 -1.24
CA TYR A 47 20.47 -1.34 -2.25
C TYR A 47 21.18 -0.06 -1.83
N PRO A 48 20.57 0.81 -1.01
CA PRO A 48 21.27 1.91 -0.37
C PRO A 48 22.15 1.47 0.83
N GLY A 49 22.36 0.18 1.05
CA GLY A 49 23.34 -0.32 2.03
C GLY A 49 24.77 -0.36 1.48
N ASP A 50 25.69 -0.84 2.30
CA ASP A 50 27.11 -1.07 1.95
C ASP A 50 27.44 -2.55 1.69
N ASN A 51 26.45 -3.44 1.76
CA ASN A 51 26.61 -4.88 1.57
C ASN A 51 26.57 -5.34 0.11
N ILE A 52 26.22 -4.45 -0.83
CA ILE A 52 26.11 -4.79 -2.25
C ILE A 52 26.85 -3.77 -3.12
N MET A 53 27.35 -4.24 -4.26
CA MET A 53 27.83 -3.36 -5.33
C MET A 53 27.41 -3.91 -6.68
N ILE A 54 27.28 -3.02 -7.67
CA ILE A 54 27.06 -3.40 -9.06
C ILE A 54 28.37 -3.22 -9.85
N ARG A 55 28.64 -4.15 -10.77
CA ARG A 55 29.88 -4.20 -11.57
C ARG A 55 30.10 -2.96 -12.46
N GLY A 56 29.03 -2.23 -12.79
CA GLY A 56 29.08 -1.05 -13.65
C GLY A 56 27.79 -0.25 -13.63
N THR A 57 27.76 0.84 -14.40
CA THR A 57 26.58 1.70 -14.53
C THR A 57 25.43 0.98 -15.23
N SER A 58 24.19 1.27 -14.82
CA SER A 58 22.99 0.72 -15.45
C SER A 58 21.95 1.82 -15.67
N THR A 59 21.09 1.65 -16.66
CA THR A 59 19.93 2.51 -16.91
C THR A 59 18.68 2.05 -16.15
N ASP A 60 18.71 0.89 -15.49
CA ASP A 60 17.60 0.44 -14.63
C ASP A 60 17.47 1.38 -13.43
N SER A 61 16.25 1.79 -13.11
CA SER A 61 15.94 2.68 -11.99
C SER A 61 16.41 2.18 -10.62
N PHE A 62 16.62 0.88 -10.42
CA PHE A 62 17.25 0.36 -9.20
C PHE A 62 18.69 0.84 -9.03
N TYR A 63 19.38 1.21 -10.12
CA TYR A 63 20.74 1.75 -10.06
C TYR A 63 20.82 3.01 -9.20
N SER A 64 19.80 3.86 -9.26
CA SER A 64 19.72 5.09 -8.46
C SER A 64 19.73 4.85 -6.94
N PHE A 65 19.36 3.66 -6.49
CA PHE A 65 19.39 3.31 -5.07
C PHE A 65 20.82 3.05 -4.58
N ILE A 66 21.64 2.41 -5.43
CA ILE A 66 23.05 2.10 -5.15
C ILE A 66 23.92 3.34 -5.33
N SER A 67 23.66 4.14 -6.38
CA SER A 67 24.43 5.35 -6.65
C SER A 67 23.98 6.58 -5.85
N TYR A 68 22.91 6.46 -5.05
CA TYR A 68 22.26 7.56 -4.32
C TYR A 68 21.81 8.73 -5.22
N GLN A 69 21.64 8.48 -6.52
CA GLN A 69 21.19 9.48 -7.50
C GLN A 69 19.67 9.55 -7.52
N HIS A 70 19.06 10.01 -6.43
CA HIS A 70 17.62 10.13 -6.34
C HIS A 70 17.07 11.11 -7.38
N ILE A 71 16.20 10.61 -8.25
CA ILE A 71 15.49 11.38 -9.26
C ILE A 71 13.98 11.30 -9.02
N PRO A 72 13.23 12.37 -9.34
CA PRO A 72 11.78 12.37 -9.15
C PRO A 72 11.05 11.36 -10.04
N ASN A 73 11.64 11.00 -11.19
CA ASN A 73 11.09 10.04 -12.12
C ASN A 73 11.78 8.68 -11.98
N ASN A 74 11.33 7.88 -11.01
CA ASN A 74 11.78 6.50 -10.81
C ASN A 74 10.56 5.57 -10.86
N ASP A 75 10.51 4.72 -11.88
CA ASP A 75 9.38 3.82 -12.14
C ASP A 75 9.21 2.76 -11.04
N ARG A 76 10.32 2.26 -10.46
CA ARG A 76 10.27 1.31 -9.33
C ARG A 76 9.64 1.95 -8.09
N LEU A 77 10.08 3.15 -7.72
CA LEU A 77 9.46 3.90 -6.60
C LEU A 77 8.00 4.24 -6.87
N SER A 78 7.64 4.50 -8.14
CA SER A 78 6.24 4.71 -8.53
C SER A 78 5.40 3.45 -8.31
N VAL A 79 5.91 2.27 -8.65
CA VAL A 79 5.26 0.98 -8.36
C VAL A 79 5.10 0.78 -6.85
N PHE A 80 6.16 1.03 -6.07
CA PHE A 80 6.13 0.88 -4.62
C PHE A 80 5.09 1.80 -3.97
N TRP A 81 5.10 3.09 -4.29
CA TRP A 81 4.12 4.06 -3.77
C TRP A 81 2.69 3.68 -4.14
N ASN A 82 2.43 3.44 -5.43
CA ASN A 82 1.08 3.17 -5.92
C ASN A 82 0.49 1.88 -5.35
N ASN A 83 1.27 0.81 -5.29
CA ASN A 83 0.79 -0.45 -4.72
C ASN A 83 0.61 -0.34 -3.20
N SER A 84 1.45 0.42 -2.51
CA SER A 84 1.28 0.70 -1.08
C SER A 84 -0.08 1.34 -0.80
N TYR A 85 -0.42 2.43 -1.49
CA TYR A 85 -1.69 3.13 -1.24
C TYR A 85 -2.92 2.35 -1.72
N LYS A 86 -2.78 1.48 -2.74
CA LYS A 86 -3.84 0.53 -3.09
C LYS A 86 -4.12 -0.45 -1.94
N ILE A 87 -3.07 -1.02 -1.35
CA ILE A 87 -3.21 -1.95 -0.21
C ILE A 87 -3.79 -1.22 1.01
N VAL A 88 -3.29 -0.01 1.33
CA VAL A 88 -3.81 0.81 2.42
C VAL A 88 -5.29 1.13 2.23
N SER A 89 -5.70 1.50 1.01
CA SER A 89 -7.10 1.79 0.71
C SER A 89 -7.97 0.55 0.91
N GLN A 90 -7.62 -0.56 0.26
CA GLN A 90 -8.40 -1.80 0.31
C GLN A 90 -8.49 -2.38 1.73
N SER A 91 -7.37 -2.43 2.45
CA SER A 91 -7.35 -2.88 3.85
C SER A 91 -8.16 -1.96 4.77
N SER A 92 -8.11 -0.64 4.56
CA SER A 92 -8.92 0.29 5.35
C SER A 92 -10.41 0.14 5.09
N ASP A 93 -10.81 -0.12 3.84
CA ASP A 93 -12.21 -0.32 3.50
C ASP A 93 -12.72 -1.68 4.01
N LEU A 94 -11.89 -2.72 4.00
CA LEU A 94 -12.17 -3.99 4.69
C LEU A 94 -12.41 -3.79 6.20
N ILE A 95 -11.55 -3.02 6.87
CA ILE A 95 -11.68 -2.71 8.30
C ILE A 95 -13.00 -1.98 8.61
N LYS A 96 -13.49 -1.12 7.70
CA LYS A 96 -14.76 -0.41 7.89
C LYS A 96 -15.99 -1.30 7.63
N MET A 97 -15.86 -2.33 6.81
CA MET A 97 -16.98 -3.16 6.35
C MET A 97 -17.32 -4.30 7.32
N ILE A 98 -16.33 -4.75 8.10
CA ILE A 98 -16.40 -5.92 8.98
C ILE A 98 -16.49 -5.48 10.44
N SER A 99 -17.32 -6.14 11.23
CA SER A 99 -17.35 -5.94 12.70
C SER A 99 -16.49 -6.98 13.42
N GLU A 100 -15.79 -6.54 14.47
CA GLU A 100 -15.08 -7.44 15.37
C GLU A 100 -16.07 -8.39 16.09
N GLY A 101 -15.65 -9.63 16.32
CA GLY A 101 -16.39 -10.59 17.14
C GLY A 101 -17.45 -11.40 16.38
N GLU A 102 -17.63 -11.19 15.07
CA GLU A 102 -18.62 -11.95 14.28
C GLU A 102 -18.29 -13.46 14.19
N SER A 103 -17.02 -13.81 13.97
CA SER A 103 -16.54 -15.20 14.05
C SER A 103 -15.01 -15.26 14.12
N PRO A 104 -14.40 -16.39 14.54
CA PRO A 104 -12.95 -16.56 14.52
C PRO A 104 -12.32 -16.36 13.13
N ALA A 105 -13.00 -16.81 12.06
CA ALA A 105 -12.51 -16.67 10.69
C ALA A 105 -12.53 -15.20 10.23
N VAL A 106 -13.61 -14.48 10.52
CA VAL A 106 -13.73 -13.05 10.19
C VAL A 106 -12.74 -12.21 10.98
N ASN A 107 -12.54 -12.54 12.27
CA ASN A 107 -11.54 -11.86 13.11
C ASN A 107 -10.11 -12.07 12.60
N GLN A 108 -9.79 -13.27 12.09
CA GLN A 108 -8.50 -13.54 11.44
C GLN A 108 -8.30 -12.64 10.22
N GLN A 109 -9.28 -12.57 9.32
CA GLN A 109 -9.23 -11.73 8.12
C GLN A 109 -9.10 -10.24 8.45
N LEU A 110 -9.82 -9.78 9.48
CA LEU A 110 -9.72 -8.41 9.98
C LEU A 110 -8.33 -8.12 10.56
N GLY A 111 -7.76 -9.05 11.31
CA GLY A 111 -6.38 -8.97 11.81
C GLY A 111 -5.35 -8.86 10.68
N GLU A 112 -5.53 -9.61 9.60
CA GLU A 112 -4.70 -9.52 8.41
C GLU A 112 -4.83 -8.14 7.73
N ALA A 113 -6.03 -7.59 7.61
CA ALA A 113 -6.23 -6.24 7.07
C ALA A 113 -5.53 -5.16 7.93
N TYR A 114 -5.63 -5.24 9.26
CA TYR A 114 -4.91 -4.34 10.17
C TYR A 114 -3.39 -4.47 10.02
N TYR A 115 -2.88 -5.70 9.98
CA TYR A 115 -1.46 -5.98 9.81
C TYR A 115 -0.93 -5.41 8.48
N LEU A 116 -1.64 -5.67 7.37
CA LEU A 116 -1.28 -5.16 6.06
C LEU A 116 -1.22 -3.63 6.08
N ARG A 117 -2.24 -2.96 6.60
CA ARG A 117 -2.25 -1.48 6.67
C ARG A 117 -1.07 -0.94 7.46
N GLY A 118 -0.82 -1.48 8.65
CA GLY A 118 0.28 -1.04 9.52
C GLY A 118 1.65 -1.30 8.89
N MET A 119 1.86 -2.49 8.34
CA MET A 119 3.10 -2.87 7.67
C MET A 119 3.41 -1.98 6.47
N ILE A 120 2.41 -1.70 5.63
CA ILE A 120 2.59 -0.83 4.47
C ILE A 120 2.94 0.60 4.90
N TYR A 121 2.25 1.16 5.89
CA TYR A 121 2.61 2.49 6.41
C TYR A 121 4.01 2.53 7.00
N PHE A 122 4.41 1.50 7.73
CA PHE A 122 5.76 1.38 8.29
C PHE A 122 6.83 1.43 7.18
N TYR A 123 6.69 0.64 6.12
CA TYR A 123 7.65 0.63 5.03
C TYR A 123 7.61 1.91 4.18
N LEU A 124 6.43 2.49 3.94
CA LEU A 124 6.31 3.81 3.32
C LEU A 124 7.09 4.87 4.12
N CYS A 125 6.87 4.92 5.43
CA CYS A 125 7.53 5.90 6.29
C CYS A 125 9.05 5.68 6.35
N ARG A 126 9.52 4.41 6.35
CA ARG A 126 10.95 4.09 6.27
C ARG A 126 11.61 4.52 4.96
N THR A 127 10.88 4.47 3.84
CA THR A 127 11.42 4.83 2.53
C THR A 127 11.40 6.34 2.28
N TYR A 128 10.35 7.04 2.71
CA TYR A 128 10.13 8.45 2.36
C TYR A 128 10.29 9.44 3.53
N GLY A 129 10.33 8.94 4.77
CA GLY A 129 10.57 9.72 5.98
C GLY A 129 12.02 9.65 6.44
N ARG A 130 12.40 10.58 7.30
CA ARG A 130 13.66 10.48 8.06
C ARG A 130 13.54 9.37 9.12
N PRO A 131 14.66 8.79 9.58
CA PRO A 131 14.63 7.84 10.68
C PRO A 131 13.91 8.41 11.90
N TYR A 132 13.06 7.61 12.55
CA TYR A 132 12.25 8.04 13.71
C TYR A 132 13.08 8.68 14.83
N ALA A 133 14.34 8.26 15.03
CA ALA A 133 15.22 8.85 16.04
C ALA A 133 15.68 10.30 15.72
N GLN A 134 15.38 10.81 14.52
CA GLN A 134 15.75 12.15 14.08
C GLN A 134 14.50 13.03 14.03
N ALA A 135 14.18 13.71 15.14
CA ALA A 135 13.10 14.72 15.23
C ALA A 135 11.76 14.29 14.56
N PRO A 136 11.16 13.16 14.99
CA PRO A 136 9.99 12.58 14.34
C PRO A 136 8.79 13.53 14.32
N GLU A 137 8.66 14.37 15.34
CA GLU A 137 7.60 15.37 15.47
C GLU A 137 7.67 16.53 14.46
N THR A 138 8.78 16.68 13.74
CA THR A 138 8.93 17.75 12.72
C THR A 138 9.22 17.21 11.32
N ASN A 139 9.94 16.08 11.23
CA ASN A 139 10.24 15.47 9.95
C ASN A 139 8.99 14.82 9.36
N LEU A 140 8.74 15.10 8.08
CA LEU A 140 7.59 14.57 7.36
C LEU A 140 7.79 13.08 7.03
N GLY A 141 6.76 12.29 7.31
CA GLY A 141 6.60 10.90 6.93
C GLY A 141 5.80 10.80 5.64
N VAL A 142 4.57 10.30 5.67
CA VAL A 142 3.71 10.16 4.49
C VAL A 142 2.26 10.60 4.79
N PRO A 143 1.43 10.87 3.79
CA PRO A 143 0.01 11.16 4.03
C PRO A 143 -0.72 9.94 4.61
N ILE A 144 -1.58 10.17 5.59
CA ILE A 144 -2.47 9.14 6.13
C ILE A 144 -3.82 9.25 5.42
N VAL A 145 -4.15 8.24 4.62
CA VAL A 145 -5.34 8.17 3.76
C VAL A 145 -5.94 6.78 3.89
N ASN A 146 -6.90 6.63 4.80
CA ASN A 146 -7.47 5.33 5.16
C ASN A 146 -8.75 5.05 4.35
N GLY A 147 -8.58 4.48 3.16
CA GLY A 147 -9.68 4.04 2.30
C GLY A 147 -9.94 4.95 1.12
N LEU A 148 -10.92 4.58 0.30
CA LEU A 148 -11.27 5.34 -0.89
C LEU A 148 -11.89 6.70 -0.50
N PRO A 149 -11.40 7.83 -1.06
CA PRO A 149 -12.03 9.12 -0.89
C PRO A 149 -13.47 9.11 -1.42
N PRO A 150 -14.42 9.77 -0.73
CA PRO A 150 -15.84 9.73 -1.11
C PRO A 150 -16.14 10.48 -2.41
N ASP A 151 -15.34 11.51 -2.74
CA ASP A 151 -15.44 12.26 -3.99
C ASP A 151 -14.13 12.12 -4.78
N LEU A 152 -14.19 11.33 -5.86
CA LEU A 152 -13.07 11.12 -6.77
C LEU A 152 -12.92 12.25 -7.80
N ASN A 153 -13.97 13.04 -8.04
CA ASN A 153 -13.97 14.11 -9.03
C ASN A 153 -13.37 15.40 -8.46
N ASN A 154 -13.59 15.68 -7.16
CA ASN A 154 -12.99 16.80 -6.44
C ASN A 154 -12.02 16.31 -5.36
N LEU A 155 -11.06 15.48 -5.77
CA LEU A 155 -10.13 14.83 -4.85
C LEU A 155 -9.29 15.87 -4.07
N ARG A 156 -9.48 15.89 -2.75
CA ARG A 156 -8.61 16.62 -1.81
C ARG A 156 -7.91 15.62 -0.91
N LEU A 157 -6.61 15.49 -1.07
CA LEU A 157 -5.78 14.62 -0.24
C LEU A 157 -5.10 15.44 0.86
N PRO A 158 -4.88 14.85 2.05
CA PRO A 158 -4.16 15.52 3.13
C PRO A 158 -2.69 15.68 2.77
N ASP A 159 -2.06 16.67 3.41
CA ASP A 159 -0.62 16.81 3.42
C ASP A 159 0.06 15.62 4.14
N ARG A 160 1.39 15.53 3.99
CA ARG A 160 2.19 14.52 4.69
C ARG A 160 2.05 14.70 6.19
N SER A 161 1.75 13.61 6.89
CA SER A 161 1.89 13.56 8.34
C SER A 161 3.37 13.50 8.72
N THR A 162 3.68 13.77 9.99
CA THR A 162 5.02 13.57 10.56
C THR A 162 5.36 12.07 10.68
N VAL A 163 6.63 11.75 10.87
CA VAL A 163 7.15 10.38 11.08
C VAL A 163 6.68 9.83 12.44
#